data_AF-A0A8J2SQS2-F1
#
_entry.id   AF-A0A8J2SQS2-F1
#
_cell.length_a   1.000
_cell.length_b   1.000
_cell.length_c   1.000
_cell.angle_alpha   90.00
_cell.angle_beta   90.00
_cell.angle_gamma   90.00
#
_symmetry.space_group_name_H-M   'P 1'
#
loop_
_entity.id
_entity.type
_entity.pdbx_description
1 polymer ?
#
loop_
_entity_poly.entity_id
_entity_poly.type
_entity_poly.pdbx_seq_one_letter_code
_entity_poly.pdbx_strand_id
1 'polypeptide(L)'
;MRTTLCAAFASIAAALRTTHRRALLLSPASLYPLAVRAEPLPSGRKELYALVADARRQLDPVPGLLEARKWDSVRAILITPPLSDCWGKNARPLLRDFAAALGDSGGDELAALEAREDAMSHLRYLDMAVYNNVFSPAGGDAAVSASKDLVRQYVELPAQELAASTKALDILVDLGKVK
;
A
#
# COMPACT_ATOMS: atom_id res chain seq x y z
N MET A 1 4.20 -5.25 -74.28
CA MET A 1 3.33 -4.08 -74.57
C MET A 1 3.17 -3.31 -73.25
N ARG A 2 3.84 -2.15 -73.13
CA ARG A 2 3.25 -0.78 -73.13
C ARG A 2 2.45 -0.46 -71.84
N THR A 3 3.05 0.29 -70.90
CA THR A 3 2.80 1.75 -70.60
C THR A 3 1.42 2.01 -69.98
N THR A 4 1.33 2.25 -68.66
CA THR A 4 1.28 3.56 -67.96
C THR A 4 0.00 4.39 -68.09
N LEU A 5 -0.41 4.94 -66.93
CA LEU A 5 -0.91 6.31 -66.68
C LEU A 5 -2.41 6.67 -66.84
N CYS A 6 -2.80 7.58 -65.93
CA CYS A 6 -3.83 8.65 -65.96
C CYS A 6 -5.04 8.42 -65.03
N ALA A 7 -5.18 9.15 -63.90
CA ALA A 7 -5.52 10.59 -63.75
C ALA A 7 -6.98 10.88 -64.21
N ALA A 8 -7.84 11.69 -63.60
CA ALA A 8 -7.89 12.58 -62.44
C ALA A 8 -9.31 13.23 -62.42
N PHE A 9 -9.57 14.17 -61.49
CA PHE A 9 -10.67 15.16 -61.39
C PHE A 9 -11.99 14.68 -60.77
N ALA A 10 -12.52 15.18 -59.64
CA ALA A 10 -12.63 16.52 -58.99
C ALA A 10 -13.76 17.42 -59.55
N SER A 11 -14.80 17.69 -58.72
CA SER A 11 -15.56 18.95 -58.54
C SER A 11 -16.74 18.68 -57.57
N ILE A 12 -16.82 19.24 -56.35
CA ILE A 12 -17.06 20.63 -55.88
C ILE A 12 -18.53 21.08 -55.99
N ALA A 13 -19.13 21.40 -54.83
CA ALA A 13 -19.97 22.58 -54.51
C ALA A 13 -21.07 22.19 -53.50
N ALA A 14 -20.91 22.49 -52.20
CA ALA A 14 -21.18 23.76 -51.54
C ALA A 14 -22.66 23.94 -51.15
N ALA A 15 -22.92 23.97 -49.83
CA ALA A 15 -24.00 24.77 -49.25
C ALA A 15 -23.65 25.12 -47.79
N LEU A 16 -22.98 26.25 -47.66
CA LEU A 16 -22.84 27.04 -46.43
C LEU A 16 -24.20 27.53 -45.93
N ARG A 17 -24.44 27.43 -44.62
CA ARG A 17 -25.07 28.47 -43.77
C ARG A 17 -24.45 28.34 -42.36
N THR A 18 -23.46 29.14 -41.93
CA THR A 18 -23.56 30.48 -41.29
C THR A 18 -24.84 30.65 -40.42
N THR A 19 -24.84 31.07 -39.16
CA THR A 19 -23.86 31.82 -38.34
C THR A 19 -24.28 31.81 -36.84
N HIS A 20 -23.28 31.83 -35.96
CA HIS A 20 -23.20 32.42 -34.61
C HIS A 20 -24.31 32.24 -33.55
N ARG A 21 -23.91 31.73 -32.38
CA ARG A 21 -23.97 32.50 -31.09
C ARG A 21 -23.18 31.79 -29.98
N ARG A 22 -22.23 32.55 -29.40
CA ARG A 22 -21.60 32.44 -28.08
C ARG A 22 -22.38 31.58 -27.07
N ALA A 23 -21.70 30.62 -26.43
CA ALA A 23 -21.87 30.37 -25.00
C ALA A 23 -20.68 29.55 -24.45
N LEU A 24 -19.92 30.21 -23.58
CA LEU A 24 -19.21 29.68 -22.43
C LEU A 24 -18.20 28.55 -22.69
N LEU A 25 -16.93 28.96 -22.66
CA LEU A 25 -15.82 28.16 -22.14
C LEU A 25 -16.23 27.58 -20.77
N LEU A 26 -16.82 26.39 -20.76
CA LEU A 26 -16.78 25.54 -19.57
C LEU A 26 -15.33 25.06 -19.49
N SER A 27 -14.52 25.77 -18.71
CA SER A 27 -13.34 25.19 -18.11
C SER A 27 -13.77 23.88 -17.46
N PRO A 28 -13.20 22.71 -17.83
CA PRO A 28 -13.18 21.63 -16.87
C PRO A 28 -12.39 22.19 -15.70
N ALA A 29 -13.07 22.51 -14.61
CA ALA A 29 -12.42 22.69 -13.33
C ALA A 29 -11.66 21.40 -13.12
N SER A 30 -10.35 21.46 -13.37
CA SER A 30 -9.47 20.33 -13.20
C SER A 30 -9.56 19.96 -11.73
N LEU A 31 -10.29 18.87 -11.45
CA LEU A 31 -10.24 18.15 -10.20
C LEU A 31 -8.87 17.50 -10.13
N TYR A 32 -7.81 18.31 -10.08
CA TYR A 32 -6.55 17.84 -9.57
C TYR A 32 -6.82 17.45 -8.13
N PRO A 33 -6.60 16.19 -7.73
CA PRO A 33 -6.53 15.88 -6.31
C PRO A 33 -5.45 16.80 -5.75
N LEU A 34 -5.86 17.75 -4.90
CA LEU A 34 -4.92 18.47 -4.06
C LEU A 34 -4.09 17.40 -3.38
N ALA A 35 -2.79 17.37 -3.68
CA ALA A 35 -1.85 16.55 -2.95
C ALA A 35 -2.01 16.93 -1.48
N VAL A 36 -2.71 16.09 -0.71
CA VAL A 36 -2.83 16.23 0.73
C VAL A 36 -1.40 16.19 1.23
N ARG A 37 -0.91 17.36 1.66
CA ARG A 37 0.38 17.46 2.30
C ARG A 37 0.27 16.64 3.58
N ALA A 38 0.96 15.52 3.63
CA ALA A 38 0.94 14.68 4.82
C ALA A 38 1.40 15.53 6.01
N GLU A 39 0.54 15.63 7.03
CA GLU A 39 0.89 16.30 8.28
C GLU A 39 2.17 15.65 8.85
N PRO A 40 3.11 16.46 9.39
CA PRO A 40 4.30 15.92 10.03
C PRO A 40 3.90 14.95 11.15
N LEU A 41 4.75 13.96 11.42
CA LEU A 41 4.54 13.10 12.57
C LEU A 41 4.53 13.95 13.86
N PRO A 42 3.67 13.61 14.84
CA PRO A 42 3.73 14.25 16.13
C PRO A 42 5.08 13.95 16.80
N SER A 43 5.56 14.86 17.63
CA SER A 43 6.80 14.67 18.41
C SER A 43 6.54 14.11 19.81
N GLY A 44 5.29 14.11 20.28
CA GLY A 44 4.94 13.62 21.61
C GLY A 44 4.86 12.10 21.68
N ARG A 45 5.42 11.51 22.74
CA ARG A 45 5.43 10.06 22.98
C ARG A 45 4.02 9.47 22.95
N LYS A 46 3.04 10.15 23.53
CA LYS A 46 1.65 9.65 23.64
C LYS A 46 0.99 9.56 22.27
N GLU A 47 1.21 10.55 21.43
CA GLU A 47 0.69 10.63 20.07
C GLU A 47 1.39 9.62 19.16
N LEU A 48 2.70 9.48 19.27
CA LEU A 48 3.48 8.44 18.58
C LEU A 48 3.01 7.04 18.99
N TYR A 49 2.82 6.80 20.29
CA TYR A 49 2.24 5.56 20.81
C TYR A 49 0.85 5.27 20.19
N ALA A 50 -0.02 6.27 20.12
CA ALA A 50 -1.35 6.10 19.52
C ALA A 50 -1.26 5.64 18.06
N LEU A 51 -0.34 6.24 17.28
CA LEU A 51 -0.09 5.84 15.89
C LEU A 51 0.46 4.42 15.76
N VAL A 52 1.37 4.01 16.65
CA VAL A 52 1.89 2.62 16.68
C VAL A 52 0.76 1.64 17.03
N ALA A 53 -0.08 1.98 18.01
CA ALA A 53 -1.23 1.16 18.39
C ALA A 53 -2.29 1.08 17.27
N ASP A 54 -2.52 2.17 16.54
CA ASP A 54 -3.36 2.18 15.34
C ASP A 54 -2.76 1.30 14.22
N ALA A 55 -1.45 1.41 13.97
CA ALA A 55 -0.76 0.57 12.99
C ALA A 55 -0.89 -0.91 13.32
N ARG A 56 -0.78 -1.27 14.60
CA ARG A 56 -1.02 -2.65 15.06
C ARG A 56 -2.46 -3.08 14.79
N ARG A 57 -3.46 -2.27 15.15
CA ARG A 57 -4.89 -2.58 14.91
C ARG A 57 -5.24 -2.69 13.44
N GLN A 58 -4.54 -2.00 12.55
CA GLN A 58 -4.73 -2.14 11.11
C GLN A 58 -4.50 -3.57 10.60
N LEU A 59 -3.73 -4.39 11.32
CA LEU A 59 -3.53 -5.81 10.99
C LEU A 59 -4.68 -6.73 11.42
N ASP A 60 -5.60 -6.29 12.29
CA ASP A 60 -6.68 -7.12 12.83
C ASP A 60 -7.57 -7.81 11.79
N PRO A 61 -7.94 -7.19 10.65
CA PRO A 61 -8.73 -7.88 9.61
C PRO A 61 -7.88 -8.79 8.71
N VAL A 62 -6.54 -8.70 8.75
CA VAL A 62 -5.66 -9.39 7.79
C VAL A 62 -5.76 -10.92 7.83
N PRO A 63 -5.86 -11.60 9.00
CA PRO A 63 -6.03 -13.06 9.03
C PRO A 63 -7.21 -13.55 8.18
N GLY A 64 -8.38 -12.94 8.34
CA GLY A 64 -9.57 -13.31 7.54
C GLY A 64 -9.43 -12.98 6.05
N LEU A 65 -8.66 -11.95 5.70
CA LEU A 65 -8.36 -11.64 4.30
C LEU A 65 -7.38 -12.64 3.67
N LEU A 66 -6.41 -13.14 4.42
CA LEU A 66 -5.50 -14.20 3.96
C LEU A 66 -6.25 -15.51 3.73
N GLU A 67 -7.13 -15.89 4.66
CA GLU A 67 -8.00 -17.07 4.51
C GLU A 67 -8.90 -16.96 3.28
N ALA A 68 -9.48 -15.78 3.06
CA ALA A 68 -10.30 -15.48 1.89
C ALA A 68 -9.50 -15.21 0.60
N ARG A 69 -8.15 -15.32 0.65
CA ARG A 69 -7.22 -15.07 -0.46
C ARG A 69 -7.40 -13.69 -1.11
N LYS A 70 -7.81 -12.68 -0.33
CA LYS A 70 -7.99 -11.30 -0.79
C LYS A 70 -6.67 -10.53 -0.75
N TRP A 71 -5.70 -10.97 -1.55
CA TRP A 71 -4.32 -10.47 -1.52
C TRP A 71 -4.22 -8.96 -1.75
N ASP A 72 -4.97 -8.42 -2.71
CA ASP A 72 -4.99 -6.97 -2.97
C ASP A 72 -5.53 -6.17 -1.78
N SER A 73 -6.53 -6.70 -1.06
CA SER A 73 -7.07 -6.06 0.15
C SER A 73 -6.06 -6.06 1.29
N VAL A 74 -5.30 -7.15 1.46
CA VAL A 74 -4.19 -7.19 2.43
C VAL A 74 -3.15 -6.15 2.07
N ARG A 75 -2.74 -6.09 0.80
CA ARG A 75 -1.74 -5.11 0.35
C ARG A 75 -2.19 -3.67 0.54
N ALA A 76 -3.46 -3.38 0.25
CA ALA A 76 -4.04 -2.06 0.49
C ALA A 76 -3.91 -1.64 1.96
N ILE A 77 -4.08 -2.56 2.92
CA ILE A 77 -3.85 -2.30 4.34
C ILE A 77 -2.38 -2.00 4.62
N LEU A 78 -1.46 -2.85 4.14
CA LEU A 78 -0.02 -2.72 4.43
C LEU A 78 0.60 -1.41 3.95
N ILE A 79 0.09 -0.87 2.82
CA ILE A 79 0.58 0.38 2.22
C ILE A 79 -0.16 1.63 2.70
N THR A 80 -1.15 1.48 3.59
CA THR A 80 -1.91 2.59 4.15
C THR A 80 -1.31 3.01 5.50
N PRO A 81 -1.07 4.32 5.74
CA PRO A 81 -0.67 4.81 7.05
C PRO A 81 -1.74 4.56 8.14
N PRO A 82 -1.36 4.44 9.42
CA PRO A 82 0.01 4.51 9.93
C PRO A 82 0.86 3.24 9.72
N LEU A 83 0.30 2.10 9.34
CA LEU A 83 1.06 0.85 9.18
C LEU A 83 2.17 0.95 8.14
N SER A 84 1.93 1.62 7.01
CA SER A 84 2.99 1.83 6.00
C SER A 84 4.18 2.61 6.53
N ASP A 85 3.96 3.48 7.52
CA ASP A 85 5.03 4.25 8.16
C ASP A 85 5.95 3.37 9.02
N CYS A 86 5.53 2.14 9.34
CA CYS A 86 6.34 1.20 10.10
C CYS A 86 7.42 0.52 9.27
N TRP A 87 7.33 0.47 7.93
CA TRP A 87 8.20 -0.39 7.12
C TRP A 87 8.55 0.14 5.71
N GLY A 88 7.78 1.08 5.17
CA GLY A 88 7.96 1.56 3.80
C GLY A 88 9.34 2.17 3.55
N LYS A 89 9.87 2.03 2.32
CA LYS A 89 11.20 2.56 1.97
C LYS A 89 11.30 4.09 2.13
N ASN A 90 10.23 4.79 1.78
CA ASN A 90 10.10 6.25 1.90
C ASN A 90 9.05 6.63 2.97
N ALA A 91 8.81 5.73 3.91
CA ALA A 91 7.90 5.92 5.02
C ALA A 91 8.34 7.06 5.94
N ARG A 92 7.39 7.65 6.65
CA ARG A 92 7.73 8.50 7.79
C ARG A 92 8.37 7.62 8.88
N PRO A 93 9.37 8.12 9.64
CA PRO A 93 10.15 7.29 10.56
C PRO A 93 9.43 6.99 11.89
N LEU A 94 8.15 6.58 11.83
CA LEU A 94 7.26 6.43 12.99
C LEU A 94 7.87 5.61 14.13
N LEU A 95 8.33 4.39 13.84
CA LEU A 95 8.86 3.50 14.87
C LEU A 95 10.18 4.00 15.46
N ARG A 96 11.00 4.69 14.67
CA ARG A 96 12.27 5.27 15.14
C ARG A 96 11.98 6.42 16.10
N ASP A 97 11.08 7.33 15.70
CA ASP A 97 10.72 8.50 16.49
C ASP A 97 10.00 8.07 17.78
N PHE A 98 9.19 7.00 17.73
CA PHE A 98 8.61 6.38 18.91
C PHE A 98 9.67 5.83 19.87
N ALA A 99 10.67 5.07 19.38
CA ALA A 99 11.73 4.52 20.21
C ALA A 99 12.55 5.61 20.91
N ALA A 100 12.92 6.67 20.18
CA ALA A 100 13.61 7.84 20.74
C ALA A 100 12.76 8.53 21.82
N ALA A 101 11.49 8.81 21.54
CA ALA A 101 10.58 9.43 22.51
C ALA A 101 10.31 8.55 23.75
N LEU A 102 10.37 7.22 23.59
CA LEU A 102 10.31 6.27 24.70
C LEU A 102 11.57 6.39 25.58
N GLY A 103 12.76 6.38 24.98
CA GLY A 103 14.04 6.57 25.67
C GLY A 103 14.12 7.89 26.44
N ASP A 104 13.74 8.99 25.81
CA ASP A 104 13.70 10.34 26.41
C ASP A 104 12.80 10.40 27.67
N SER A 105 11.82 9.50 27.75
CA SER A 105 10.90 9.39 28.89
C SER A 105 11.29 8.32 29.92
N GLY A 106 12.49 7.74 29.80
CA GLY A 106 13.02 6.71 30.70
C GLY A 106 12.50 5.30 30.44
N GLY A 107 11.94 5.03 29.25
CA GLY A 107 11.57 3.69 28.81
C GLY A 107 12.72 2.91 28.18
N ASP A 108 12.44 1.68 27.74
CA ASP A 108 13.45 0.80 27.11
C ASP A 108 13.56 1.08 25.60
N GLU A 109 14.40 2.05 25.24
CA GLU A 109 14.67 2.43 23.84
C GLU A 109 15.31 1.27 23.05
N LEU A 110 16.21 0.51 23.67
CA LEU A 110 16.92 -0.58 22.99
C LEU A 110 15.93 -1.67 22.55
N ALA A 111 15.07 -2.12 23.45
CA ALA A 111 14.04 -3.10 23.12
C ALA A 111 13.08 -2.58 22.04
N ALA A 112 12.76 -1.28 22.04
CA ALA A 112 11.94 -0.67 21.00
C ALA A 112 12.64 -0.62 19.64
N LEU A 113 13.95 -0.35 19.60
CA LEU A 113 14.73 -0.38 18.35
C LEU A 113 14.86 -1.80 17.78
N GLU A 114 15.04 -2.82 18.63
CA GLU A 114 15.05 -4.23 18.22
C GLU A 114 13.69 -4.64 17.64
N ALA A 115 12.60 -4.39 18.37
CA ALA A 115 11.25 -4.71 17.91
C ALA A 115 10.87 -3.95 16.62
N ARG A 116 11.42 -2.74 16.43
CA ARG A 116 11.27 -1.98 15.18
C ARG A 116 11.90 -2.72 13.99
N GLU A 117 13.13 -3.23 14.12
CA GLU A 117 13.80 -3.93 13.01
C GLU A 117 13.07 -5.23 12.65
N ASP A 118 12.56 -5.94 13.65
CA ASP A 118 11.71 -7.13 13.46
C ASP A 118 10.42 -6.77 12.73
N ALA A 119 9.69 -5.74 13.20
CA ALA A 119 8.45 -5.28 12.56
C ALA A 119 8.69 -4.86 11.11
N MET A 120 9.74 -4.08 10.86
CA MET A 120 10.13 -3.65 9.51
C MET A 120 10.42 -4.81 8.57
N SER A 121 11.14 -5.82 9.05
CA SER A 121 11.54 -6.98 8.26
C SER A 121 10.34 -7.86 7.91
N HIS A 122 9.54 -8.23 8.92
CA HIS A 122 8.39 -9.10 8.73
C HIS A 122 7.26 -8.45 7.92
N LEU A 123 7.02 -7.14 8.08
CA LEU A 123 6.03 -6.44 7.27
C LEU A 123 6.42 -6.39 5.78
N ARG A 124 7.73 -6.26 5.48
CA ARG A 124 8.25 -6.34 4.10
C ARG A 124 8.09 -7.74 3.52
N TYR A 125 8.40 -8.77 4.29
CA TYR A 125 8.23 -10.15 3.82
C TYR A 125 6.76 -10.52 3.65
N LEU A 126 5.88 -10.00 4.50
CA LEU A 126 4.44 -10.12 4.32
C LEU A 126 3.97 -9.45 3.01
N ASP A 127 4.34 -8.19 2.75
CA ASP A 127 4.00 -7.51 1.48
C ASP A 127 4.51 -8.28 0.27
N MET A 128 5.75 -8.76 0.32
CA MET A 128 6.33 -9.58 -0.75
C MET A 128 5.59 -10.90 -0.97
N ALA A 129 5.25 -11.62 0.11
CA ALA A 129 4.53 -12.89 0.02
C ALA A 129 3.11 -12.70 -0.53
N VAL A 130 2.43 -11.63 -0.13
CA VAL A 130 1.09 -11.28 -0.63
C VAL A 130 1.15 -10.78 -2.07
N TYR A 131 2.14 -9.97 -2.43
CA TYR A 131 2.36 -9.49 -3.79
C TYR A 131 2.60 -10.66 -4.77
N ASN A 132 3.46 -11.61 -4.40
CA ASN A 132 3.73 -12.79 -5.22
C ASN A 132 2.48 -13.67 -5.40
N ASN A 133 1.56 -13.65 -4.42
CA ASN A 133 0.28 -14.35 -4.47
C ASN A 133 -0.72 -13.73 -5.47
N VAL A 134 -0.68 -12.41 -5.69
CA VAL A 134 -1.53 -11.72 -6.71
C VAL A 134 -1.28 -12.28 -8.10
N PHE A 135 -0.05 -12.67 -8.40
CA PHE A 135 0.36 -13.23 -9.70
C PHE A 135 0.47 -14.76 -9.69
N SER A 136 0.07 -15.42 -8.61
CA SER A 136 0.18 -16.88 -8.50
C SER A 136 -0.85 -17.58 -9.40
N PRO A 137 -0.45 -18.62 -10.16
CA PRO A 137 -1.38 -19.44 -10.93
C PRO A 137 -2.39 -20.21 -10.07
N ALA A 138 -2.20 -20.25 -8.74
CA ALA A 138 -3.12 -20.86 -7.77
C ALA A 138 -4.36 -20.00 -7.44
N GLY A 139 -4.56 -18.87 -8.14
CA GLY A 139 -5.65 -17.91 -7.97
C GLY A 139 -7.08 -18.43 -8.25
N GLY A 140 -7.26 -19.70 -8.56
CA GLY A 140 -8.58 -20.36 -8.55
C GLY A 140 -8.40 -21.86 -8.35
N ASP A 141 -9.09 -22.45 -7.37
CA ASP A 141 -9.29 -23.88 -7.02
C ASP A 141 -8.18 -24.94 -7.31
N ALA A 142 -6.99 -24.54 -7.73
CA ALA A 142 -5.86 -25.39 -8.08
C ALA A 142 -5.01 -25.77 -6.86
N ALA A 143 -5.55 -25.57 -5.65
CA ALA A 143 -4.92 -26.01 -4.41
C ALA A 143 -4.85 -27.54 -4.29
N VAL A 144 -5.57 -28.29 -5.14
CA VAL A 144 -5.67 -29.75 -5.05
C VAL A 144 -4.46 -30.47 -5.68
N SER A 145 -3.55 -29.79 -6.39
CA SER A 145 -2.38 -30.44 -7.01
C SER A 145 -1.05 -29.67 -6.90
N ALA A 146 -0.97 -28.61 -6.10
CA ALA A 146 0.24 -27.83 -5.95
C ALA A 146 1.30 -28.58 -5.11
N SER A 147 2.57 -28.48 -5.47
CA SER A 147 3.66 -29.08 -4.67
C SER A 147 3.70 -28.48 -3.25
N LYS A 148 4.26 -29.22 -2.29
CA LYS A 148 4.41 -28.75 -0.89
C LYS A 148 5.09 -27.39 -0.80
N ASP A 149 6.03 -27.10 -1.70
CA ASP A 149 6.73 -25.81 -1.75
C ASP A 149 5.80 -24.65 -2.13
N LEU A 150 4.85 -24.87 -3.04
CA LEU A 150 3.86 -23.85 -3.42
C LEU A 150 2.86 -23.60 -2.29
N VAL A 151 2.42 -24.65 -1.58
CA VAL A 151 1.55 -24.49 -0.39
C VAL A 151 2.27 -23.67 0.68
N ARG A 152 3.52 -24.02 0.98
CA ARG A 152 4.35 -23.26 1.93
C ARG A 152 4.47 -21.80 1.51
N GLN A 153 4.82 -21.54 0.25
CA GLN A 153 5.06 -20.19 -0.24
C GLN A 153 3.81 -19.31 -0.27
N TYR A 154 2.67 -19.88 -0.67
CA TYR A 154 1.47 -19.10 -0.95
C TYR A 154 0.47 -19.06 0.21
N VAL A 155 0.50 -20.06 1.10
CA VAL A 155 -0.46 -20.16 2.22
C VAL A 155 0.24 -19.95 3.55
N GLU A 156 1.35 -20.67 3.81
CA GLU A 156 1.96 -20.67 5.13
C GLU A 156 2.82 -19.42 5.39
N LEU A 157 3.64 -18.99 4.41
CA LEU A 157 4.52 -17.83 4.57
C LEU A 157 3.76 -16.54 4.91
N PRO A 158 2.69 -16.14 4.20
CA PRO A 158 1.94 -14.94 4.58
C PRO A 158 1.40 -15.00 6.02
N ALA A 159 0.93 -16.16 6.48
CA ALA A 159 0.43 -16.31 7.84
C ALA A 159 1.56 -16.21 8.89
N GLN A 160 2.73 -16.80 8.60
CA GLN A 160 3.91 -16.73 9.46
C GLN A 160 4.41 -15.28 9.58
N GLU A 161 4.56 -14.59 8.46
CA GLU A 161 5.02 -13.20 8.44
C GLU A 161 4.00 -12.24 9.09
N LEU A 162 2.70 -12.51 8.95
CA LEU A 162 1.67 -11.77 9.68
C LEU A 162 1.79 -11.96 11.20
N ALA A 163 1.97 -13.21 11.66
CA ALA A 163 2.11 -13.50 13.08
C ALA A 163 3.37 -12.84 13.67
N ALA A 164 4.49 -12.88 12.94
CA ALA A 164 5.73 -12.26 13.35
C ALA A 164 5.63 -10.72 13.38
N SER A 165 5.04 -10.11 12.34
CA SER A 165 4.78 -8.66 12.28
C SER A 165 3.89 -8.21 13.44
N THR A 166 2.82 -8.97 13.70
CA THR A 166 1.88 -8.74 14.81
C THR A 166 2.60 -8.75 16.14
N LYS A 167 3.40 -9.79 16.40
CA LYS A 167 4.17 -9.93 17.64
C LYS A 167 5.15 -8.78 17.86
N ALA A 168 5.88 -8.37 16.83
CA ALA A 168 6.83 -7.27 16.91
C ALA A 168 6.13 -5.93 17.23
N LEU A 169 4.98 -5.67 16.61
CA LEU A 169 4.16 -4.50 16.90
C LEU A 169 3.51 -4.57 18.29
N ASP A 170 3.12 -5.76 18.78
CA ASP A 170 2.61 -5.94 20.14
C ASP A 170 3.66 -5.58 21.18
N ILE A 171 4.93 -5.96 20.98
CA ILE A 171 6.04 -5.57 21.87
C ILE A 171 6.16 -4.03 21.93
N LEU A 172 6.12 -3.36 20.78
CA LEU A 172 6.18 -1.89 20.71
C LEU A 172 4.99 -1.24 21.44
N VAL A 173 3.78 -1.78 21.28
CA VAL A 173 2.59 -1.31 21.99
C VAL A 173 2.73 -1.53 23.49
N ASP A 174 3.26 -2.66 23.93
CA ASP A 174 3.44 -2.97 25.34
C ASP A 174 4.48 -2.06 26.01
N LEU A 175 5.61 -1.80 25.34
CA LEU A 175 6.62 -0.84 25.81
C LEU A 175 6.06 0.60 25.88
N GLY A 176 5.13 0.93 24.99
CA GLY A 176 4.50 2.24 24.93
C GLY A 176 3.42 2.49 25.98
N LYS A 177 2.87 1.44 26.62
CA LYS A 177 1.87 1.59 27.68
C LYS A 177 2.45 2.39 28.83
N VAL A 178 1.88 3.57 29.07
CA VAL A 178 2.23 4.43 30.20
C VAL A 178 1.83 3.71 31.49
N LYS A 179 2.74 3.61 32.45
CA LYS A 179 2.40 3.35 33.85
C LYS A 179 2.10 4.66 34.56
#